data_AF-A0A9D6NGT0-F1
#
_entry.id   AF-A0A9D6NGT0-F1
#
_cell.length_a   1.000
_cell.length_b   1.000
_cell.length_c   1.000
_cell.angle_alpha   90.00
_cell.angle_beta   90.00
_cell.angle_gamma   90.00
#
_symmetry.space_group_name_H-M   'P 1'
#
loop_
_entity.id
_entity.type
_entity.pdbx_description
1 polymer ?
#
loop_
_entity_poly.entity_id
_entity_poly.type
_entity_poly.pdbx_seq_one_letter_code
_entity_poly.pdbx_strand_id
1 'polypeptide(L)'
;MTVSVLNYHRLLFHWHHRKFFKFRRHLTQKEKDYLEACFRLAESFEEVSDSGYAHFSYYSYSHRVNGDRVNSSRLAYGSVRRPREALAAALPVLEERGVSLPDFLQGSPSSRFYGLGWDLLERQFKVYFRVRGLGELPAEVSGLLAGYSLDEYREEGLVSFTYTEDQLTERKVYLYPREGRTGLPRGVAREARMITDQRGDVPQYDVATPADWLERLNPAGKRIVNLYRERNETLDTIAYENPDRFTLYFP
;
A
#
# COMPACT_ATOMS: atom_id res chain seq x y z
N MET A 1 23.34 -8.50 -15.94
CA MET A 1 23.72 -7.54 -14.89
C MET A 1 22.64 -7.57 -13.82
N THR A 2 22.94 -8.09 -12.65
CA THR A 2 22.04 -8.07 -11.49
C THR A 2 21.96 -6.63 -10.98
N VAL A 3 20.84 -5.95 -11.23
CA VAL A 3 20.57 -4.64 -10.63
C VAL A 3 20.38 -4.87 -9.12
N SER A 4 21.13 -4.19 -8.27
CA SER A 4 20.90 -4.24 -6.83
C SER A 4 19.49 -3.74 -6.51
N VAL A 5 18.84 -4.28 -5.47
CA VAL A 5 17.47 -3.90 -5.07
C VAL A 5 17.34 -2.38 -4.86
N LEU A 6 18.36 -1.74 -4.26
CA LEU A 6 18.48 -0.29 -4.17
C LEU A 6 18.38 0.42 -5.53
N ASN A 7 19.15 -0.05 -6.52
CA ASN A 7 19.15 0.56 -7.85
C ASN A 7 17.83 0.33 -8.57
N TYR A 8 17.19 -0.82 -8.36
CA TYR A 8 15.85 -1.09 -8.88
C TYR A 8 14.85 -0.04 -8.36
N HIS A 9 14.74 0.14 -7.04
CA HIS A 9 13.81 1.11 -6.45
C HIS A 9 14.05 2.54 -6.93
N ARG A 10 15.31 2.96 -7.00
CA ARG A 10 15.67 4.29 -7.54
C ARG A 10 15.26 4.46 -8.99
N LEU A 11 15.52 3.46 -9.84
CA LEU A 11 15.19 3.51 -11.26
C LEU A 11 13.68 3.48 -11.47
N LEU A 12 12.94 2.69 -10.71
CA LEU A 12 11.49 2.61 -10.73
C LEU A 12 10.86 3.94 -10.30
N PHE A 13 11.29 4.50 -9.17
CA PHE A 13 10.87 5.83 -8.72
C PHE A 13 11.14 6.91 -9.76
N HIS A 14 12.34 6.94 -10.34
CA HIS A 14 12.70 7.91 -11.36
C HIS A 14 11.86 7.76 -12.63
N TRP A 15 11.60 6.53 -13.05
CA TRP A 15 10.77 6.26 -14.22
C TRP A 15 9.33 6.68 -13.98
N HIS A 16 8.72 6.28 -12.87
CA HIS A 16 7.35 6.66 -12.52
C HIS A 16 7.23 8.18 -12.41
N HIS A 17 8.22 8.80 -11.77
CA HIS A 17 8.33 10.25 -11.67
C HIS A 17 8.27 10.92 -13.05
N ARG A 18 8.95 10.34 -14.05
CA ARG A 18 9.02 10.92 -15.39
C ARG A 18 7.75 10.67 -16.19
N LYS A 19 7.19 9.47 -16.12
CA LYS A 19 6.11 9.01 -16.99
C LYS A 19 4.72 9.41 -16.50
N PHE A 20 4.47 9.39 -15.19
CA PHE A 20 3.11 9.54 -14.66
C PHE A 20 2.91 10.78 -13.80
N PHE A 21 3.80 11.05 -12.84
CA PHE A 21 3.61 12.15 -11.90
C PHE A 21 4.93 12.71 -11.37
N LYS A 22 5.09 14.03 -11.36
CA LYS A 22 6.37 14.69 -11.01
C LYS A 22 6.66 14.72 -9.49
N PHE A 23 6.68 13.56 -8.81
CA PHE A 23 6.92 13.40 -7.36
C PHE A 23 7.96 14.35 -6.74
N ARG A 24 9.18 14.44 -7.30
CA ARG A 24 10.26 15.28 -6.75
C ARG A 24 9.92 16.77 -6.62
N ARG A 25 8.91 17.27 -7.36
CA ARG A 25 8.42 18.66 -7.26
C ARG A 25 7.45 18.88 -6.09
N HIS A 26 6.85 17.81 -5.60
CA HIS A 26 5.80 17.85 -4.57
C HIS A 26 6.26 17.29 -3.23
N LEU A 27 7.27 16.43 -3.23
CA LEU A 27 7.85 15.89 -2.00
C LEU A 27 8.86 16.88 -1.39
N THR A 28 8.84 16.99 -0.07
CA THR A 28 9.83 17.77 0.70
C THR A 28 11.18 17.05 0.72
N GLN A 29 12.20 17.67 1.31
CA GLN A 29 13.51 17.03 1.41
C GLN A 29 13.46 15.83 2.36
N LYS A 30 12.82 15.96 3.52
CA LYS A 30 12.69 14.86 4.50
C LYS A 30 11.97 13.65 3.92
N GLU A 31 10.94 13.87 3.08
CA GLU A 31 10.24 12.78 2.39
C GLU A 31 11.11 12.07 1.36
N LYS A 32 11.94 12.82 0.62
CA LYS A 32 12.90 12.23 -0.32
C LYS A 32 13.95 11.41 0.43
N ASP A 33 14.42 11.91 1.56
CA ASP A 33 15.40 11.23 2.41
C ASP A 33 14.81 9.94 3.00
N TYR A 34 13.54 9.97 3.43
CA TYR A 34 12.80 8.78 3.85
C TYR A 34 12.73 7.72 2.75
N LEU A 35 12.32 8.10 1.53
CA LEU A 35 12.24 7.16 0.41
C LEU A 35 13.62 6.53 0.12
N GLU A 36 14.67 7.35 0.09
CA GLU A 36 16.04 6.88 -0.10
C GLU A 36 16.51 5.93 1.02
N ALA A 37 16.12 6.18 2.27
CA ALA A 37 16.36 5.26 3.37
C ALA A 37 15.65 3.92 3.15
N CYS A 38 14.36 3.93 2.79
CA CYS A 38 13.61 2.71 2.47
C CYS A 38 14.25 1.92 1.32
N PHE A 39 14.72 2.60 0.26
CA PHE A 39 15.39 1.92 -0.85
C PHE A 39 16.67 1.18 -0.41
N ARG A 40 17.37 1.68 0.61
CA ARG A 40 18.57 1.05 1.17
C ARG A 40 18.24 -0.07 2.15
N LEU A 41 17.11 0.01 2.84
CA LEU A 41 16.65 -1.03 3.75
C LEU A 41 16.15 -2.28 3.01
N ALA A 42 15.68 -2.11 1.77
CA ALA A 42 15.20 -3.20 0.93
C ALA A 42 16.33 -4.18 0.57
N GLU A 43 16.24 -5.40 1.10
CA GLU A 43 17.20 -6.50 0.82
C GLU A 43 16.71 -7.43 -0.30
N SER A 44 15.41 -7.45 -0.59
CA SER A 44 14.76 -8.34 -1.55
C SER A 44 13.52 -7.66 -2.19
N PHE A 45 13.09 -8.15 -3.36
CA PHE A 45 11.87 -7.65 -4.02
C PHE A 45 10.59 -8.02 -3.28
N GLU A 46 10.64 -9.09 -2.49
CA GLU A 46 9.57 -9.58 -1.61
C GLU A 46 10.10 -9.62 -0.18
N GLU A 47 9.34 -9.12 0.79
CA GLU A 47 9.71 -9.18 2.20
C GLU A 47 8.75 -10.08 2.97
N VAL A 48 9.31 -11.02 3.73
CA VAL A 48 8.55 -11.99 4.53
C VAL A 48 8.44 -11.50 5.96
N SER A 49 7.21 -11.50 6.49
CA SER A 49 6.90 -11.19 7.88
C SER A 49 7.45 -12.26 8.84
N ASP A 50 7.52 -11.95 10.14
CA ASP A 50 7.89 -12.94 11.15
C ASP A 50 6.86 -14.08 11.32
N SER A 51 5.65 -13.94 10.78
CA SER A 51 4.67 -15.03 10.69
C SER A 51 4.84 -15.91 9.44
N GLY A 52 5.78 -15.55 8.54
CA GLY A 52 5.98 -16.21 7.26
C GLY A 52 5.10 -15.67 6.13
N TYR A 53 4.35 -14.58 6.33
CA TYR A 53 3.54 -13.98 5.26
C TYR A 53 4.36 -13.06 4.37
N ALA A 54 4.36 -13.32 3.06
CA ALA A 54 5.24 -12.65 2.10
C ALA A 54 4.52 -11.63 1.19
N HIS A 55 3.18 -11.57 1.24
CA HIS A 55 2.36 -10.75 0.32
C HIS A 55 2.07 -9.34 0.86
N PHE A 56 2.94 -8.84 1.74
CA PHE A 56 2.90 -7.46 2.18
C PHE A 56 3.74 -6.60 1.22
N SER A 57 3.10 -5.84 0.34
CA SER A 57 3.80 -4.88 -0.54
C SER A 57 4.37 -3.70 0.24
N TYR A 58 5.64 -3.79 0.65
CA TYR A 58 6.34 -2.73 1.39
C TYR A 58 6.62 -1.49 0.54
N TYR A 59 6.37 -1.57 -0.77
CA TYR A 59 6.42 -0.47 -1.70
C TYR A 59 5.33 -0.65 -2.75
N SER A 60 4.77 0.45 -3.24
CA SER A 60 3.83 0.43 -4.34
C SER A 60 3.67 1.81 -4.97
N TYR A 61 3.42 1.82 -6.27
CA TYR A 61 2.79 2.95 -6.95
C TYR A 61 1.37 2.58 -7.35
N SER A 62 0.45 3.55 -7.28
CA SER A 62 -0.95 3.28 -7.61
C SER A 62 -1.60 4.34 -8.47
N HIS A 63 -2.57 3.89 -9.28
CA HIS A 63 -3.33 4.71 -10.20
C HIS A 63 -4.80 4.56 -9.89
N ARG A 64 -5.45 5.64 -9.43
CA ARG A 64 -6.91 5.68 -9.31
C ARG A 64 -7.50 6.16 -10.63
N VAL A 65 -8.36 5.34 -11.22
CA VAL A 65 -9.06 5.65 -12.47
C VAL A 65 -10.54 5.90 -12.16
N ASN A 66 -11.07 7.00 -12.71
CA ASN A 66 -12.49 7.35 -12.69
C ASN A 66 -12.88 7.91 -14.07
N GLY A 67 -13.43 7.05 -14.93
CA GLY A 67 -13.60 7.29 -16.36
C GLY A 67 -12.24 7.60 -17.01
N ASP A 68 -12.14 8.77 -17.65
CA ASP A 68 -10.91 9.26 -18.27
C ASP A 68 -9.94 9.95 -17.29
N ARG A 69 -10.36 10.20 -16.05
CA ARG A 69 -9.51 10.85 -15.04
C ARG A 69 -8.62 9.83 -14.37
N VAL A 70 -7.31 10.09 -14.35
CA VAL A 70 -6.30 9.24 -13.72
C VAL A 70 -5.52 10.03 -12.69
N ASN A 71 -5.60 9.63 -11.42
CA ASN A 71 -4.69 10.10 -10.38
C ASN A 71 -3.56 9.07 -10.20
N SER A 72 -2.36 9.46 -10.65
CA SER A 72 -1.11 8.68 -10.53
C SER A 72 -0.14 9.28 -9.50
N SER A 73 -0.63 10.12 -8.60
CA SER A 73 0.18 10.82 -7.61
C SER A 73 0.37 10.04 -6.31
N ARG A 74 0.11 8.72 -6.37
CA ARG A 74 0.03 7.84 -5.22
C ARG A 74 1.22 6.89 -5.17
N LEU A 75 1.91 6.87 -4.03
CA LEU A 75 2.98 5.93 -3.74
C LEU A 75 2.95 5.55 -2.25
N ALA A 76 3.49 4.39 -1.91
CA ALA A 76 3.76 3.98 -0.54
C ALA A 76 5.11 3.27 -0.48
N TYR A 77 5.84 3.47 0.61
CA TYR A 77 7.14 2.83 0.87
C TYR A 77 7.31 2.58 2.36
N GLY A 78 8.11 1.57 2.70
CA GLY A 78 8.23 1.08 4.05
C GLY A 78 9.23 -0.07 4.17
N SER A 79 9.08 -0.87 5.21
CA SER A 79 9.77 -2.16 5.37
C SER A 79 9.01 -3.05 6.35
N VAL A 80 8.84 -4.32 5.99
CA VAL A 80 8.37 -5.40 6.86
C VAL A 80 9.50 -5.90 7.75
N ARG A 81 10.72 -6.03 7.19
CA ARG A 81 11.88 -6.66 7.86
C ARG A 81 12.66 -5.71 8.75
N ARG A 82 12.66 -4.40 8.46
CA ARG A 82 13.38 -3.36 9.21
C ARG A 82 12.44 -2.24 9.70
N PRO A 83 11.38 -2.58 10.47
CA PRO A 83 10.34 -1.63 10.84
C PRO A 83 10.83 -0.51 11.77
N ARG A 84 11.85 -0.78 12.61
CA ARG A 84 12.40 0.21 13.54
C ARG A 84 13.23 1.27 12.81
N GLU A 85 14.06 0.82 11.87
CA GLU A 85 14.88 1.68 11.03
C GLU A 85 14.01 2.52 10.09
N ALA A 86 12.97 1.91 9.50
CA ALA A 86 11.98 2.62 8.70
C ALA A 86 11.22 3.68 9.54
N LEU A 87 10.85 3.36 10.79
CA LEU A 87 10.22 4.33 11.68
C LEU A 87 11.17 5.49 12.01
N ALA A 88 12.43 5.19 12.33
CA ALA A 88 13.43 6.22 12.62
C ALA A 88 13.60 7.21 11.45
N ALA A 89 13.59 6.70 10.21
CA ALA A 89 13.61 7.54 9.01
C ALA A 89 12.30 8.30 8.78
N ALA A 90 11.16 7.79 9.26
CA ALA A 90 9.85 8.42 9.12
C ALA A 90 9.62 9.56 10.12
N LEU A 91 10.22 9.51 11.32
CA LEU A 91 10.01 10.50 12.38
C LEU A 91 10.18 11.96 11.91
N PRO A 92 11.23 12.33 11.14
CA PRO A 92 11.36 13.71 10.63
C PRO A 92 10.23 14.14 9.69
N VAL A 93 9.67 13.20 8.91
CA VAL A 93 8.53 13.45 8.01
C VAL A 93 7.24 13.65 8.83
N LEU A 94 7.02 12.81 9.83
CA LEU A 94 5.86 12.90 10.73
C LEU A 94 5.85 14.24 11.48
N GLU A 95 7.00 14.64 12.03
CA GLU A 95 7.19 15.92 12.68
C GLU A 95 6.91 17.09 11.73
N GLU A 96 7.47 17.08 10.52
CA GLU A 96 7.26 18.14 9.52
C GLU A 96 5.80 18.28 9.10
N ARG A 97 5.06 17.17 9.07
CA ARG A 97 3.63 17.14 8.73
C ARG A 97 2.71 17.43 9.91
N GLY A 98 3.24 17.60 11.12
CA GLY A 98 2.42 17.75 12.33
C GLY A 98 1.60 16.50 12.67
N VAL A 99 1.99 15.32 12.16
CA VAL A 99 1.24 14.08 12.35
C VAL A 99 1.64 13.43 13.66
N SER A 100 0.69 13.40 14.60
CA SER A 100 0.82 12.64 15.85
C SER A 100 0.33 11.20 15.64
N LEU A 101 1.19 10.23 15.96
CA LEU A 101 0.83 8.82 15.88
C LEU A 101 0.04 8.41 17.14
N PRO A 102 -1.01 7.59 17.01
CA PRO A 102 -1.71 7.03 18.17
C PRO A 102 -0.76 6.26 19.11
N ASP A 103 -0.89 6.49 20.42
CA ASP A 103 0.01 5.93 21.45
C ASP A 103 0.09 4.40 21.42
N PHE A 104 -1.03 3.72 21.14
CA PHE A 104 -1.06 2.25 21.09
C PHE A 104 -0.20 1.66 19.97
N LEU A 105 0.12 2.45 18.94
CA LEU A 105 1.03 2.04 17.86
C LEU A 105 2.48 2.31 18.24
N GLN A 106 2.70 3.27 19.13
CA GLN A 106 4.00 3.66 19.64
C GLN A 106 4.36 2.81 20.87
N GLY A 107 4.90 1.61 20.62
CA GLY A 107 5.48 0.77 21.68
C GLY A 107 4.71 -0.50 22.01
N SER A 108 3.57 -0.76 21.37
CA SER A 108 2.94 -2.08 21.46
C SER A 108 3.86 -3.16 20.87
N PRO A 109 4.11 -4.28 21.57
CA PRO A 109 4.82 -5.42 21.02
C PRO A 109 4.06 -6.08 19.85
N SER A 110 2.74 -5.86 19.75
CA SER A 110 1.88 -6.39 18.68
C SER A 110 1.72 -5.43 17.49
N SER A 111 2.31 -4.22 17.56
CA SER A 111 2.34 -3.27 16.43
C SER A 111 3.77 -3.04 15.92
N ARG A 112 3.92 -2.94 14.61
CA ARG A 112 5.18 -2.62 13.92
C ARG A 112 4.91 -1.55 12.88
N PHE A 113 5.69 -0.48 12.89
CA PHE A 113 5.66 0.49 11.80
C PHE A 113 5.90 -0.23 10.48
N TYR A 114 5.07 0.05 9.48
CA TYR A 114 5.13 -0.61 8.19
C TYR A 114 5.68 0.33 7.12
N GLY A 115 5.16 1.57 7.06
CA GLY A 115 5.58 2.52 6.04
C GLY A 115 4.75 3.80 6.02
N LEU A 116 5.09 4.66 5.08
CA LEU A 116 4.36 5.89 4.75
C LEU A 116 3.76 5.80 3.33
N GLY A 117 2.70 6.56 3.09
CA GLY A 117 2.12 6.69 1.77
C GLY A 117 1.58 8.08 1.48
N TRP A 118 1.48 8.39 0.19
CA TRP A 118 1.07 9.70 -0.30
C TRP A 118 -0.05 9.56 -1.33
N ASP A 119 -0.93 10.55 -1.36
CA ASP A 119 -1.78 10.89 -2.50
C ASP A 119 -1.65 12.41 -2.68
N LEU A 120 -0.68 12.82 -3.52
CA LEU A 120 -0.21 14.21 -3.52
C LEU A 120 -1.20 15.18 -4.16
N LEU A 121 -2.01 14.72 -5.12
CA LEU A 121 -3.08 15.53 -5.70
C LEU A 121 -4.24 15.73 -4.71
N GLU A 122 -4.53 14.73 -3.89
CA GLU A 122 -5.59 14.81 -2.87
C GLU A 122 -5.07 15.34 -1.53
N ARG A 123 -3.78 15.73 -1.44
CA ARG A 123 -3.11 16.20 -0.22
C ARG A 123 -3.23 15.22 0.96
N GLN A 124 -3.33 13.92 0.66
CA GLN A 124 -3.43 12.89 1.69
C GLN A 124 -2.06 12.29 2.00
N PHE A 125 -1.83 12.05 3.28
CA PHE A 125 -0.67 11.36 3.81
C PHE A 125 -1.13 10.15 4.64
N LYS A 126 -0.43 9.03 4.53
CA LYS A 126 -0.84 7.76 5.13
C LYS A 126 0.28 7.20 5.99
N VAL A 127 -0.06 6.70 7.17
CA VAL A 127 0.85 5.96 8.02
C VAL A 127 0.32 4.55 8.18
N TYR A 128 1.17 3.56 7.93
CA TYR A 128 0.83 2.15 7.97
C TYR A 128 1.54 1.45 9.12
N PHE A 129 0.82 0.53 9.76
CA PHE A 129 1.34 -0.37 10.79
C PHE A 129 0.92 -1.79 10.47
N ARG A 130 1.83 -2.73 10.68
CA ARG A 130 1.50 -4.15 10.73
C ARG A 130 1.14 -4.52 12.16
N VAL A 131 -0.01 -5.15 12.31
CA VAL A 131 -0.51 -5.64 13.60
C VAL A 131 -0.42 -7.16 13.60
N ARG A 132 0.08 -7.74 14.68
CA ARG A 132 0.30 -9.19 14.81
C ARG A 132 -0.93 -9.93 15.33
N GLY A 133 -1.84 -9.21 15.99
CA GLY A 133 -3.09 -9.72 16.55
C GLY A 133 -4.25 -8.80 16.25
N LEU A 134 -5.08 -9.13 15.26
CA LEU A 134 -6.29 -8.38 14.93
C LEU A 134 -7.28 -8.32 16.09
N GLY A 135 -7.33 -9.36 16.93
CA GLY A 135 -8.16 -9.41 18.14
C GLY A 135 -7.67 -8.49 19.27
N GLU A 136 -6.45 -7.97 19.18
CA GLU A 136 -5.83 -7.06 20.16
C GLU A 136 -5.88 -5.60 19.69
N LEU A 137 -6.57 -5.31 18.59
CA LEU A 137 -6.74 -3.95 18.12
C LEU A 137 -7.51 -3.12 19.16
N PRO A 138 -7.10 -1.86 19.40
CA PRO A 138 -7.79 -1.03 20.36
C PRO A 138 -9.14 -0.58 19.81
N ALA A 139 -10.01 -0.10 20.70
CA ALA A 139 -11.41 0.21 20.41
C ALA A 139 -11.59 1.19 19.22
N GLU A 140 -10.64 2.11 19.03
CA GLU A 140 -10.64 3.13 17.97
C GLU A 140 -10.56 2.52 16.57
N VAL A 141 -10.09 1.28 16.45
CA VAL A 141 -9.91 0.59 15.16
C VAL A 141 -10.69 -0.72 15.11
N SER A 142 -10.81 -1.44 16.24
CA SER A 142 -11.51 -2.73 16.28
C SER A 142 -13.00 -2.61 15.96
N GLY A 143 -13.62 -1.45 16.17
CA GLY A 143 -14.98 -1.17 15.72
C GLY A 143 -15.20 -1.32 14.21
N LEU A 144 -14.15 -1.15 13.39
CA LEU A 144 -14.21 -1.40 11.94
C LEU A 144 -14.41 -2.88 11.62
N LEU A 145 -14.05 -3.78 12.53
CA LEU A 145 -14.13 -5.22 12.34
C LEU A 145 -15.44 -5.82 12.86
N ALA A 146 -16.39 -4.97 13.28
CA ALA A 146 -17.70 -5.42 13.72
C ALA A 146 -18.40 -6.20 12.60
N GLY A 147 -18.80 -7.44 12.89
CA GLY A 147 -19.46 -8.34 11.94
C GLY A 147 -18.52 -9.23 11.12
N TYR A 148 -17.20 -9.13 11.30
CA TYR A 148 -16.25 -10.04 10.69
C TYR A 148 -15.88 -11.19 11.64
N SER A 149 -15.86 -12.41 11.11
CA SER A 149 -15.35 -13.57 11.83
C SER A 149 -13.82 -13.64 11.66
N LEU A 150 -13.06 -13.20 12.66
CA LEU A 150 -11.60 -13.04 12.54
C LEU A 150 -10.84 -14.36 12.33
N ASP A 151 -11.46 -15.49 12.67
CA ASP A 151 -10.94 -16.84 12.42
C ASP A 151 -10.88 -17.21 10.92
N GLU A 152 -11.65 -16.54 10.07
CA GLU A 152 -11.55 -16.66 8.61
C GLU A 152 -10.30 -15.96 8.02
N TYR A 153 -9.64 -15.12 8.82
CA TYR A 153 -8.52 -14.29 8.40
C TYR A 153 -7.22 -14.71 9.12
N ARG A 154 -6.09 -14.28 8.56
CA ARG A 154 -4.81 -14.35 9.25
C ARG A 154 -4.88 -13.51 10.51
N GLU A 155 -4.17 -13.94 11.55
CA GLU A 155 -4.11 -13.22 12.82
C GLU A 155 -3.46 -11.84 12.67
N GLU A 156 -2.49 -11.72 11.76
CA GLU A 156 -1.87 -10.45 11.42
C GLU A 156 -2.60 -9.71 10.30
N GLY A 157 -2.47 -8.39 10.28
CA GLY A 157 -3.02 -7.52 9.25
C GLY A 157 -2.27 -6.18 9.15
N LEU A 158 -2.80 -5.27 8.35
CA LEU A 158 -2.33 -3.87 8.34
C LEU A 158 -3.40 -2.95 8.90
N VAL A 159 -2.97 -1.91 9.59
CA VAL A 159 -3.79 -0.75 9.94
C VAL A 159 -3.19 0.46 9.25
N SER A 160 -4.03 1.33 8.70
CA SER A 160 -3.56 2.60 8.16
C SER A 160 -4.40 3.78 8.63
N PHE A 161 -3.72 4.90 8.84
CA PHE A 161 -4.29 6.19 9.21
C PHE A 161 -4.02 7.17 8.08
N THR A 162 -5.06 7.78 7.54
CA THR A 162 -4.94 8.78 6.47
C THR A 162 -5.22 10.16 7.04
N TYR A 163 -4.27 11.05 6.82
CA TYR A 163 -4.30 12.44 7.22
C TYR A 163 -4.49 13.30 5.99
N THR A 164 -5.34 14.31 6.10
CA THR A 164 -5.38 15.41 5.13
C THR A 164 -4.88 16.63 5.87
N GLU A 165 -3.78 17.20 5.39
CA GLU A 165 -2.96 18.13 6.18
C GLU A 165 -2.45 17.44 7.44
N ASP A 166 -2.89 17.84 8.63
CA ASP A 166 -2.56 17.26 9.93
C ASP A 166 -3.74 16.52 10.58
N GLN A 167 -4.92 16.53 9.95
CA GLN A 167 -6.14 15.95 10.51
C GLN A 167 -6.35 14.51 10.07
N LEU A 168 -6.62 13.62 11.03
CA LEU A 168 -7.01 12.24 10.75
C LEU A 168 -8.38 12.19 10.09
N THR A 169 -8.43 11.69 8.85
CA THR A 169 -9.63 11.68 7.99
C THR A 169 -10.17 10.28 7.71
N GLU A 170 -9.33 9.24 7.78
CA GLU A 170 -9.77 7.87 7.49
C GLU A 170 -8.91 6.84 8.22
N ARG A 171 -9.56 5.87 8.84
CA ARG A 171 -8.95 4.67 9.42
C ARG A 171 -9.24 3.47 8.54
N LYS A 172 -8.28 2.56 8.45
CA LYS A 172 -8.44 1.33 7.68
C LYS A 172 -7.82 0.15 8.39
N VAL A 173 -8.45 -1.01 8.24
CA VAL A 173 -7.86 -2.31 8.56
C VAL A 173 -7.85 -3.15 7.29
N TYR A 174 -6.72 -3.79 7.02
CA TYR A 174 -6.55 -4.73 5.92
C TYR A 174 -6.54 -6.13 6.51
N LEU A 175 -7.54 -6.91 6.11
CA LEU A 175 -7.69 -8.30 6.48
C LEU A 175 -7.25 -9.20 5.33
N TYR A 176 -6.52 -10.26 5.67
CA TYR A 176 -6.01 -11.22 4.71
C TYR A 176 -6.68 -12.56 5.00
N PRO A 177 -7.57 -13.06 4.13
CA PRO A 177 -8.22 -14.36 4.32
C PRO A 177 -7.20 -15.49 4.47
N ARG A 178 -7.55 -16.52 5.25
CA ARG A 178 -6.77 -17.75 5.31
C ARG A 178 -6.81 -18.47 3.96
N GLU A 179 -5.81 -19.33 3.74
CA GLU A 179 -5.74 -20.12 2.52
C GLU A 179 -6.96 -21.06 2.40
N GLY A 180 -7.36 -21.34 1.16
CA GLY A 180 -8.50 -22.22 0.89
C GLY A 180 -9.83 -21.51 0.64
N ARG A 181 -9.88 -20.16 0.62
CA ARG A 181 -11.07 -19.43 0.17
C ARG A 181 -11.34 -19.75 -1.30
N THR A 182 -12.51 -20.33 -1.57
CA THR A 182 -12.96 -20.66 -2.93
C THR A 182 -13.73 -19.49 -3.55
N GLY A 183 -13.85 -19.48 -4.88
CA GLY A 183 -14.68 -18.48 -5.59
C GLY A 183 -13.99 -17.16 -5.93
N LEU A 184 -12.65 -17.10 -5.91
CA LEU A 184 -11.93 -15.93 -6.40
C LEU A 184 -12.21 -15.69 -7.90
N PRO A 185 -12.31 -14.43 -8.36
CA PRO A 185 -12.45 -14.13 -9.78
C PRO A 185 -11.30 -14.75 -10.59
N ARG A 186 -11.59 -15.15 -11.83
CA ARG A 186 -10.55 -15.62 -12.74
C ARG A 186 -9.41 -14.59 -12.87
N GLY A 187 -8.17 -15.08 -12.79
CA GLY A 187 -6.95 -14.26 -12.86
C GLY A 187 -6.52 -13.64 -11.52
N VAL A 188 -7.16 -14.01 -10.41
CA VAL A 188 -6.83 -13.57 -9.04
C VAL A 188 -6.11 -14.70 -8.29
N ALA A 189 -4.97 -14.37 -7.67
CA ALA A 189 -4.23 -15.27 -6.79
C ALA A 189 -4.77 -15.24 -5.37
N ARG A 190 -5.00 -14.04 -4.83
CA ARG A 190 -5.38 -13.79 -3.44
C ARG A 190 -6.29 -12.56 -3.36
N GLU A 191 -6.94 -12.41 -2.21
CA GLU A 191 -7.76 -11.24 -1.91
C GLU A 191 -7.30 -10.65 -0.58
N ALA A 192 -7.36 -9.32 -0.44
CA ALA A 192 -7.37 -8.63 0.83
C ALA A 192 -8.67 -7.82 0.96
N ARG A 193 -9.19 -7.67 2.18
CA ARG A 193 -10.34 -6.82 2.49
C ARG A 193 -9.86 -5.57 3.19
N MET A 194 -10.01 -4.42 2.54
CA MET A 194 -9.72 -3.12 3.14
C MET A 194 -11.01 -2.57 3.75
N ILE A 195 -11.13 -2.65 5.07
CA ILE A 195 -12.28 -2.14 5.82
C ILE A 195 -11.97 -0.74 6.31
N THR A 196 -12.89 0.20 6.12
CA THR A 196 -12.65 1.61 6.45
C THR A 196 -13.90 2.36 6.90
N ASP A 197 -13.72 3.32 7.80
CA ASP A 197 -14.77 4.22 8.31
C ASP A 197 -15.36 5.15 7.26
N GLN A 198 -14.72 5.34 6.10
CA GLN A 198 -15.22 6.25 5.06
C GLN A 198 -15.90 5.55 3.88
N ARG A 199 -15.47 4.33 3.53
CA ARG A 199 -15.89 3.65 2.30
C ARG A 199 -16.49 2.26 2.52
N GLY A 200 -16.54 1.80 3.76
CA GLY A 200 -16.98 0.44 4.09
C GLY A 200 -15.93 -0.60 3.71
N ASP A 201 -16.38 -1.70 3.11
CA ASP A 201 -15.53 -2.83 2.74
C ASP A 201 -15.15 -2.77 1.25
N VAL A 202 -13.84 -2.71 0.99
CA VAL A 202 -13.30 -2.64 -0.36
C VAL A 202 -12.41 -3.87 -0.63
N PRO A 203 -12.80 -4.76 -1.55
CA PRO A 203 -11.94 -5.86 -1.95
C PRO A 203 -10.73 -5.36 -2.75
N GLN A 204 -9.59 -6.01 -2.52
CA GLN A 204 -8.36 -5.84 -3.27
C GLN A 204 -7.90 -7.22 -3.74
N TYR A 205 -7.67 -7.37 -5.03
CA TYR A 205 -7.33 -8.65 -5.65
C TYR A 205 -5.89 -8.66 -6.11
N ASP A 206 -5.09 -9.57 -5.57
CA ASP A 206 -3.74 -9.82 -6.07
C ASP A 206 -3.84 -10.58 -7.39
N VAL A 207 -3.24 -10.03 -8.43
CA VAL A 207 -3.45 -10.44 -9.81
C VAL A 207 -2.43 -11.51 -10.20
N ALA A 208 -2.93 -12.72 -10.45
CA ALA A 208 -2.11 -13.82 -10.98
C ALA A 208 -1.89 -13.69 -12.50
N THR A 209 -2.90 -13.18 -13.21
CA THR A 209 -2.92 -13.16 -14.68
C THR A 209 -3.37 -11.78 -15.17
N PRO A 210 -2.44 -10.81 -15.32
CA PRO A 210 -2.79 -9.46 -15.75
C PRO A 210 -3.52 -9.38 -17.10
N ALA A 211 -3.36 -10.39 -17.97
CA ALA A 211 -4.08 -10.45 -19.24
C ALA A 211 -5.60 -10.63 -19.07
N ASP A 212 -6.04 -11.45 -18.11
CA ASP A 212 -7.47 -11.67 -17.83
C ASP A 212 -8.15 -10.39 -17.28
N TRP A 213 -7.37 -9.49 -16.67
CA TRP A 213 -7.85 -8.20 -16.17
C TRP A 213 -7.87 -7.11 -17.24
N LEU A 214 -6.92 -7.13 -18.18
CA LEU A 214 -6.83 -6.11 -19.22
C LEU A 214 -8.13 -5.93 -19.99
N GLU A 215 -8.85 -7.02 -20.30
CA GLU A 215 -10.10 -6.98 -21.05
C GLU A 215 -11.19 -6.17 -20.33
N ARG A 216 -11.14 -6.13 -18.99
CA ARG A 216 -12.11 -5.46 -18.11
C ARG A 216 -11.83 -3.96 -17.93
N LEU A 217 -10.60 -3.52 -18.21
CA LEU A 217 -10.19 -2.13 -18.01
C LEU A 217 -10.62 -1.24 -19.18
N ASN A 218 -10.96 0.01 -18.86
CA ASN A 218 -11.12 1.05 -19.88
C ASN A 218 -9.78 1.41 -20.56
N PRO A 219 -9.78 2.22 -21.65
CA PRO A 219 -8.56 2.57 -22.37
C PRO A 219 -7.46 3.22 -21.50
N ALA A 220 -7.83 3.98 -20.46
CA ALA A 220 -6.87 4.59 -19.56
C ALA A 220 -6.12 3.53 -18.73
N GLY A 221 -6.86 2.58 -18.13
CA GLY A 221 -6.27 1.46 -17.40
C GLY A 221 -5.36 0.59 -18.27
N LYS A 222 -5.81 0.26 -19.49
CA LYS A 222 -5.02 -0.51 -20.47
C LYS A 222 -3.68 0.16 -20.79
N ARG A 223 -3.68 1.48 -21.02
CA ARG A 223 -2.46 2.25 -21.27
C ARG A 223 -1.48 2.18 -20.11
N ILE A 224 -1.96 2.32 -18.87
CA ILE A 224 -1.11 2.26 -17.67
C ILE A 224 -0.45 0.89 -17.56
N VAL A 225 -1.22 -0.19 -17.63
CA VAL A 225 -0.68 -1.57 -17.56
C VAL A 225 0.36 -1.81 -18.65
N ASN A 226 0.12 -1.35 -19.88
CA ASN A 226 1.08 -1.52 -20.98
C ASN A 226 2.40 -0.75 -20.74
N LEU A 227 2.34 0.47 -20.18
CA LEU A 227 3.55 1.24 -19.85
C LEU A 227 4.42 0.55 -18.78
N TYR A 228 3.81 -0.12 -17.79
CA TYR A 228 4.56 -0.94 -16.82
C TYR A 228 5.17 -2.18 -17.48
N ARG A 229 4.42 -2.84 -18.37
CA ARG A 229 4.95 -4.00 -19.13
C ARG A 229 6.17 -3.66 -19.99
N GLU A 230 6.25 -2.45 -20.55
CA GLU A 230 7.45 -1.97 -21.26
C GLU A 230 8.71 -1.96 -20.36
N ARG A 231 8.55 -2.04 -19.04
CA ARG A 231 9.63 -2.16 -18.05
C ARG A 231 9.79 -3.55 -17.44
N ASN A 232 9.04 -4.53 -17.92
CA ASN A 232 8.93 -5.85 -17.29
C ASN A 232 8.33 -5.80 -15.87
N GLU A 233 7.50 -4.79 -15.58
CA GLU A 233 6.71 -4.75 -14.36
C GLU A 233 5.29 -5.24 -14.65
N THR A 234 4.64 -5.84 -13.67
CA THR A 234 3.28 -6.40 -13.78
C THR A 234 2.31 -5.72 -12.83
N LEU A 235 1.02 -5.81 -13.13
CA LEU A 235 -0.04 -5.40 -12.22
C LEU A 235 -0.05 -6.36 -11.02
N ASP A 236 0.17 -5.85 -9.82
CA ASP A 236 0.24 -6.65 -8.59
C ASP A 236 -1.13 -6.82 -7.97
N THR A 237 -1.83 -5.71 -7.73
CA THR A 237 -3.12 -5.70 -7.05
C THR A 237 -4.09 -4.79 -7.79
N ILE A 238 -5.38 -5.12 -7.74
CA ILE A 238 -6.45 -4.26 -8.24
C ILE A 238 -7.60 -4.15 -7.23
N ALA A 239 -8.02 -2.92 -6.95
CA ALA A 239 -9.32 -2.65 -6.31
C ALA A 239 -10.31 -2.27 -7.42
N TYR A 240 -11.15 -3.22 -7.84
CA TYR A 240 -12.02 -3.08 -9.00
C TYR A 240 -13.49 -2.94 -8.59
N GLU A 241 -14.13 -1.84 -8.97
CA GLU A 241 -15.56 -1.63 -8.78
C GLU A 241 -16.33 -1.86 -10.08
N ASN A 242 -15.89 -1.23 -11.16
CA ASN A 242 -16.44 -1.37 -12.50
C ASN A 242 -15.40 -0.92 -13.56
N PRO A 243 -15.68 -1.08 -14.87
CA PRO A 243 -14.72 -0.76 -15.93
C PRO A 243 -14.20 0.68 -15.94
N ASP A 244 -14.92 1.61 -15.32
CA ASP A 244 -14.56 3.03 -15.25
C ASP A 244 -14.08 3.46 -13.87
N ARG A 245 -14.20 2.63 -12.84
CA ARG A 245 -13.79 2.97 -11.48
C ARG A 245 -13.00 1.83 -10.85
N PHE A 246 -11.69 2.04 -10.75
CA PHE A 246 -10.77 1.05 -10.20
C PHE A 246 -9.47 1.72 -9.72
N THR A 247 -8.71 1.02 -8.88
CA THR A 247 -7.32 1.38 -8.55
C THR A 247 -6.39 0.25 -8.93
N LEU A 248 -5.37 0.57 -9.73
CA LEU A 248 -4.28 -0.34 -10.09
C LEU A 248 -3.10 -0.10 -9.14
N TYR A 249 -2.48 -1.17 -8.67
CA TYR A 249 -1.27 -1.14 -7.83
C TYR A 249 -0.16 -1.91 -8.53
N PHE A 250 1.02 -1.30 -8.56
CA PHE A 250 2.24 -1.85 -9.13
C PHE A 250 3.34 -1.80 -8.08
N PRO A 251 4.44 -2.58 -8.27
CA PRO A 251 5.69 -2.32 -7.59
C PRO A 251 6.10 -0.86 -7.78
#